data_AF-A0A8S3XKB4-F1
#
_entry.id   AF-A0A8S3XKB4-F1
#
_cell.length_a   1.000
_cell.length_b   1.000
_cell.length_c   1.000
_cell.angle_alpha   90.00
_cell.angle_beta   90.00
_cell.angle_gamma   90.00
#
_symmetry.space_group_name_H-M   'P 1'
#
loop_
_entity.id
_entity.type
_entity.pdbx_description
1 polymer ?
#
loop_
_entity_poly.entity_id
_entity_poly.type
_entity_poly.pdbx_seq_one_letter_code
_entity_poly.pdbx_strand_id
1 'polypeptide(L)'
;MNKTPGYTTYQFPHNRHVKASILIKEGLGSCLGISKYSTPNLCIVQLITSGKRIFLTSIYVEPKDDENETLNHLEQFIIETGDAIHIIAGDLNGWHQLWGSPTANKRGKEIVDIIIPHNLTINNTGTDHTYETTADGILRGSIVDLTITSSSISNHIINWQIDNSICPSSDHHGIKFEYFLNKNHIRQNKKKSTYQYNTNNFKQWEKLSEAFSREIELTQLNKIDILSLDPNNLLHFIDEITAFVHKICKKYLPHSSIRPERPSWWTEDLEKLKRKVLDNHHLLQKLSRKRLPMNEAIINKTQLRKEYAEAIRKASTENFREFCNKQALARLTPIHIKINELAIIETTKLTGTSKYLPTDISLDTPSKPEERLHPSRRKIIHYQEANNAQEVNQILLENTHHIYTDGSRHDEKVGGAFVVYCPNGKIITRKLKLHSSCSVFQAELKAIEQACVWLADKHIPNAAILTDSKSGLQEIGNPNSTNQIVTNIHRMLDNHSLSVNFIWVKAHTGIAGNEAADLAAKAAATSHNVPILIKFPISFVRKLAQQDSKVASEQFYQDNMKAHKCSVSNSRTANEKHCQLPQK
;
A
#
# COMPACT_ATOMS: atom_id res chain seq x y z
N MET A 1 -6.20 -5.15 11.96
CA MET A 1 -5.74 -5.93 10.81
C MET A 1 -4.24 -5.75 10.69
N ASN A 2 -3.46 -6.81 10.91
CA ASN A 2 -2.02 -6.78 10.69
C ASN A 2 -1.76 -6.70 9.18
N LYS A 3 -1.48 -5.49 8.67
CA LYS A 3 -0.98 -5.35 7.30
C LYS A 3 0.44 -5.91 7.28
N THR A 4 0.67 -6.98 6.53
CA THR A 4 2.03 -7.45 6.23
C THR A 4 2.67 -6.40 5.30
N PRO A 5 3.73 -5.69 5.72
CA PRO A 5 4.31 -4.61 4.91
C PRO A 5 4.70 -5.10 3.51
N GLY A 6 4.32 -4.34 2.48
CA GLY A 6 4.57 -4.68 1.08
C GLY A 6 3.61 -5.72 0.48
N TYR A 7 2.55 -6.10 1.18
CA TYR A 7 1.52 -7.03 0.71
C TYR A 7 0.11 -6.48 0.94
N THR A 8 -0.73 -6.61 -0.08
CA THR A 8 -2.18 -6.44 0.03
C THR A 8 -2.82 -7.77 0.43
N THR A 9 -3.58 -7.78 1.52
CA THR A 9 -4.27 -8.99 2.03
C THR A 9 -5.74 -8.96 1.63
N TYR A 10 -6.21 -10.04 1.01
CA TYR A 10 -7.61 -10.27 0.66
C TYR A 10 -8.18 -11.36 1.57
N GLN A 11 -9.29 -11.04 2.22
CA GLN A 11 -9.98 -11.91 3.16
C GLN A 11 -11.47 -11.56 3.17
N PHE A 12 -12.32 -12.59 3.24
CA PHE A 12 -13.78 -12.43 3.16
C PHE A 12 -14.47 -13.35 4.18
N PRO A 13 -15.63 -12.96 4.74
CA PRO A 13 -16.14 -11.58 4.80
C PRO A 13 -15.28 -10.72 5.74
N HIS A 14 -15.24 -9.41 5.52
CA HIS A 14 -14.46 -8.50 6.34
C HIS A 14 -14.94 -8.56 7.82
N ASN A 15 -14.02 -8.67 8.78
CA ASN A 15 -14.26 -8.67 10.24
C ASN A 15 -14.93 -9.92 10.86
N ARG A 16 -14.83 -11.10 10.24
CA ARG A 16 -15.16 -12.39 10.90
C ARG A 16 -13.93 -13.30 11.01
N HIS A 17 -14.07 -14.46 11.65
CA HIS A 17 -13.05 -15.50 11.65
C HIS A 17 -12.87 -16.02 10.21
N VAL A 18 -11.69 -15.81 9.61
CA VAL A 18 -11.37 -16.18 8.23
C VAL A 18 -10.50 -17.45 8.23
N LYS A 19 -10.79 -18.40 7.35
CA LYS A 19 -10.06 -19.67 7.18
C LYS A 19 -9.21 -19.70 5.90
N ALA A 20 -9.57 -18.95 4.86
CA ALA A 20 -8.81 -18.81 3.62
C ALA A 20 -8.47 -17.34 3.31
N SER A 21 -7.25 -17.06 2.84
CA SER A 21 -6.83 -15.69 2.50
C SER A 21 -5.76 -15.67 1.41
N ILE A 22 -5.67 -14.56 0.68
CA ILE A 22 -4.66 -14.34 -0.36
C ILE A 22 -3.86 -13.09 -0.03
N LEU A 23 -2.53 -13.24 0.06
CA LEU A 23 -1.59 -12.12 0.19
C LEU A 23 -0.91 -11.87 -1.16
N ILE A 24 -1.11 -10.68 -1.73
CA ILE A 24 -0.50 -10.28 -3.00
C ILE A 24 0.55 -9.21 -2.75
N LYS A 25 1.77 -9.43 -3.24
CA LYS A 25 2.85 -8.43 -3.14
C LYS A 25 2.48 -7.16 -3.92
N GLU A 26 2.68 -6.00 -3.29
CA GLU A 26 2.41 -4.71 -3.93
C GLU A 26 3.25 -4.55 -5.21
N GLY A 27 2.63 -4.01 -6.27
CA GLY A 27 3.27 -3.82 -7.58
C GLY A 27 3.20 -5.01 -8.55
N LEU A 28 2.57 -6.13 -8.18
CA LEU A 28 2.43 -7.31 -9.06
C LEU A 28 1.45 -7.10 -10.22
N GLY A 29 0.44 -6.25 -10.03
CA GLY A 29 -0.62 -5.99 -11.00
C GLY A 29 -1.84 -5.35 -10.34
N SER A 30 -2.88 -5.09 -11.13
CA SER A 30 -4.16 -4.63 -10.61
C SER A 30 -4.93 -5.82 -10.04
N CYS A 31 -5.42 -5.70 -8.82
CA CYS A 31 -6.08 -6.79 -8.11
C CYS A 31 -7.48 -6.36 -7.66
N LEU A 32 -8.46 -7.25 -7.81
CA LEU A 32 -9.84 -7.04 -7.39
C LEU A 32 -10.32 -8.28 -6.64
N GLY A 33 -10.66 -8.13 -5.37
CA GLY A 33 -11.25 -9.22 -4.60
C GLY A 33 -12.72 -9.44 -4.97
N ILE A 34 -13.13 -10.70 -5.16
CA ILE A 34 -14.46 -11.06 -5.67
C ILE A 34 -15.34 -11.52 -4.50
N SER A 35 -16.05 -10.58 -3.86
CA SER A 35 -16.85 -10.87 -2.67
C SER A 35 -18.07 -11.76 -2.92
N LYS A 36 -18.61 -11.79 -4.16
CA LYS A 36 -19.85 -12.51 -4.50
C LYS A 36 -19.82 -14.00 -4.14
N TYR A 37 -18.70 -14.68 -4.39
CA TYR A 37 -18.52 -16.11 -4.08
C TYR A 37 -17.52 -16.35 -2.95
N SER A 38 -16.88 -15.30 -2.44
CA SER A 38 -15.91 -15.46 -1.37
C SER A 38 -16.60 -15.62 -0.02
N THR A 39 -16.25 -16.68 0.71
CA THR A 39 -16.76 -17.04 2.03
C THR A 39 -15.59 -17.05 3.04
N PRO A 40 -15.81 -17.31 4.35
CA PRO A 40 -14.70 -17.54 5.28
C PRO A 40 -13.71 -18.62 4.83
N ASN A 41 -14.19 -19.60 4.05
CA ASN A 41 -13.47 -20.79 3.59
C ASN A 41 -12.96 -20.67 2.15
N LEU A 42 -13.41 -19.66 1.40
CA LEU A 42 -13.09 -19.47 -0.01
C LEU A 42 -12.75 -18.00 -0.28
N CYS A 43 -11.52 -17.71 -0.68
CA CYS A 43 -11.09 -16.36 -1.02
C CYS A 43 -10.69 -16.29 -2.50
N ILE A 44 -11.37 -15.45 -3.27
CA ILE A 44 -11.13 -15.29 -4.71
C ILE A 44 -10.64 -13.87 -5.01
N VAL A 45 -9.55 -13.78 -5.76
CA VAL A 45 -8.99 -12.51 -6.22
C VAL A 45 -8.72 -12.58 -7.71
N GLN A 46 -9.26 -11.61 -8.43
CA GLN A 46 -8.90 -11.36 -9.83
C GLN A 46 -7.60 -10.56 -9.88
N LEU A 47 -6.57 -11.14 -10.48
CA LEU A 47 -5.31 -10.49 -10.80
C LEU A 47 -5.28 -10.14 -12.29
N ILE A 48 -5.09 -8.86 -12.60
CA ILE A 48 -4.81 -8.37 -13.95
C ILE A 48 -3.34 -7.97 -14.01
N THR A 49 -2.56 -8.72 -14.76
CA THR A 49 -1.12 -8.46 -14.93
C THR A 49 -0.70 -8.76 -16.37
N SER A 50 0.13 -7.89 -16.96
CA SER A 50 0.57 -7.99 -18.36
C SER A 50 -0.57 -8.24 -19.38
N GLY A 51 -1.73 -7.60 -19.17
CA GLY A 51 -2.91 -7.74 -20.04
C GLY A 51 -3.68 -9.06 -19.88
N LYS A 52 -3.23 -9.97 -19.00
CA LYS A 52 -3.92 -11.23 -18.71
C LYS A 52 -4.74 -11.12 -17.43
N ARG A 53 -5.93 -11.71 -17.46
CA ARG A 53 -6.83 -11.86 -16.30
C ARG A 53 -6.68 -13.27 -15.74
N ILE A 54 -6.33 -13.38 -14.47
CA ILE A 54 -6.13 -14.64 -13.75
C ILE A 54 -6.93 -14.58 -12.46
N PHE A 55 -7.69 -15.63 -12.16
CA PHE A 55 -8.38 -15.78 -10.89
C PHE A 55 -7.55 -16.65 -9.95
N LEU A 56 -7.09 -16.03 -8.87
CA LEU A 56 -6.41 -16.70 -7.77
C LEU A 56 -7.45 -17.08 -6.73
N THR A 57 -7.48 -18.35 -6.34
CA THR A 57 -8.43 -18.89 -5.38
C THR A 57 -7.68 -19.58 -4.26
N SER A 58 -7.90 -19.13 -3.02
CA SER A 58 -7.48 -19.83 -1.81
C SER A 58 -8.70 -20.51 -1.21
N ILE A 59 -8.58 -21.80 -0.91
CA ILE A 59 -9.70 -22.63 -0.44
C ILE A 59 -9.30 -23.42 0.80
N TYR A 60 -10.22 -23.53 1.76
CA TYR A 60 -10.12 -24.39 2.92
C TYR A 60 -11.43 -25.15 3.11
N VAL A 61 -11.42 -26.45 2.86
CA VAL A 61 -12.60 -27.31 2.95
C VAL A 61 -12.60 -28.02 4.30
N GLU A 62 -13.63 -27.84 5.10
CA GLU A 62 -13.68 -28.46 6.42
C GLU A 62 -13.85 -29.99 6.33
N PRO A 63 -13.09 -30.76 7.13
CA PRO A 63 -13.11 -32.23 7.04
C PRO A 63 -14.43 -32.84 7.51
N LYS A 64 -15.20 -32.18 8.38
CA LYS A 64 -16.44 -32.71 8.98
C LYS A 64 -17.67 -31.80 8.83
N ASP A 65 -17.47 -30.48 8.78
CA ASP A 65 -18.56 -29.50 8.94
C ASP A 65 -18.93 -28.74 7.65
N ASP A 66 -18.36 -29.11 6.50
CA ASP A 66 -18.49 -28.33 5.26
C ASP A 66 -19.76 -28.64 4.43
N GLU A 67 -20.34 -29.83 4.56
CA GLU A 67 -21.47 -30.33 3.73
C GLU A 67 -21.36 -30.05 2.21
N ASN A 68 -20.14 -29.92 1.68
CA ASN A 68 -19.81 -29.50 0.31
C ASN A 68 -20.18 -28.05 -0.06
N GLU A 69 -20.57 -27.20 0.89
CA GLU A 69 -20.89 -25.80 0.63
C GLU A 69 -19.72 -25.05 -0.03
N THR A 70 -18.50 -25.25 0.46
CA THR A 70 -17.31 -24.58 -0.10
C THR A 70 -17.00 -25.05 -1.52
N LEU A 71 -17.16 -26.35 -1.80
CA LEU A 71 -16.96 -26.92 -3.14
C LEU A 71 -18.04 -26.45 -4.13
N ASN A 72 -19.30 -26.36 -3.69
CA ASN A 72 -20.39 -25.86 -4.52
C ASN A 72 -20.19 -24.38 -4.90
N HIS A 73 -19.74 -23.55 -3.96
CA HIS A 73 -19.41 -22.15 -4.26
C HIS A 73 -18.23 -22.01 -5.23
N LEU A 74 -17.22 -22.88 -5.09
CA LEU A 74 -16.11 -22.94 -6.05
C LEU A 74 -16.60 -23.33 -7.44
N GLU A 75 -17.42 -24.38 -7.55
CA GLU A 75 -17.96 -24.86 -8.83
C GLU A 75 -18.83 -23.80 -9.50
N GLN A 76 -19.75 -23.17 -8.75
CA GLN A 76 -20.56 -22.07 -9.26
C GLN A 76 -19.69 -20.93 -9.81
N PHE A 77 -18.62 -20.57 -9.08
CA PHE A 77 -17.69 -19.55 -9.54
C PHE A 77 -17.02 -19.96 -10.87
N ILE A 78 -16.52 -21.19 -10.98
CA ILE A 78 -15.87 -21.70 -12.20
C ILE A 78 -16.85 -21.67 -13.37
N ILE A 79 -18.09 -22.14 -13.18
CA ILE A 79 -19.15 -22.14 -14.21
C ILE A 79 -19.41 -20.71 -14.70
N GLU A 80 -19.58 -19.75 -13.79
CA GLU A 80 -19.90 -18.36 -14.16
C GLU A 80 -18.72 -17.65 -14.85
N THR A 81 -17.48 -18.06 -14.60
CA THR A 81 -16.30 -17.48 -15.26
C THR A 81 -15.91 -18.16 -16.57
N GLY A 82 -16.46 -19.33 -16.89
CA GLY A 82 -16.22 -20.06 -18.14
C GLY A 82 -14.73 -20.38 -18.36
N ASP A 83 -14.22 -20.10 -19.56
CA ASP A 83 -12.84 -20.39 -19.98
C ASP A 83 -11.77 -19.46 -19.36
N ALA A 84 -12.09 -18.79 -18.26
CA ALA A 84 -11.12 -17.96 -17.56
C ALA A 84 -9.94 -18.78 -17.01
N ILE A 85 -8.84 -18.10 -16.74
CA ILE A 85 -7.64 -18.73 -16.17
C ILE A 85 -7.79 -18.79 -14.66
N HIS A 86 -7.79 -20.00 -14.10
CA HIS A 86 -7.90 -20.28 -12.68
C HIS A 86 -6.59 -20.86 -12.14
N ILE A 87 -6.19 -20.37 -10.96
CA ILE A 87 -5.20 -21.00 -10.08
C ILE A 87 -5.87 -21.15 -8.71
N ILE A 88 -6.13 -22.38 -8.31
CA ILE A 88 -6.81 -22.75 -7.07
C ILE A 88 -5.81 -23.49 -6.19
N ALA A 89 -5.63 -23.04 -4.95
CA ALA A 89 -4.70 -23.69 -4.02
C ALA A 89 -5.22 -23.65 -2.58
N GLY A 90 -5.02 -24.73 -1.84
CA GLY A 90 -5.35 -24.78 -0.44
C GLY A 90 -5.58 -26.20 0.09
N ASP A 91 -6.12 -26.30 1.29
CA ASP A 91 -6.41 -27.58 1.95
C ASP A 91 -7.84 -28.01 1.65
N LEU A 92 -7.99 -29.08 0.86
CA LEU A 92 -9.29 -29.60 0.46
C LEU A 92 -9.72 -30.82 1.28
N ASN A 93 -8.88 -31.30 2.20
CA ASN A 93 -9.16 -32.47 3.05
C ASN A 93 -9.64 -33.73 2.27
N GLY A 94 -9.24 -33.86 1.01
CA GLY A 94 -9.60 -34.97 0.11
C GLY A 94 -8.42 -35.85 -0.26
N TRP A 95 -8.65 -37.17 -0.35
CA TRP A 95 -7.64 -38.15 -0.77
C TRP A 95 -8.04 -38.72 -2.13
N HIS A 96 -7.10 -38.76 -3.08
CA HIS A 96 -7.27 -39.42 -4.36
C HIS A 96 -5.91 -39.72 -4.99
N GLN A 97 -5.84 -40.77 -5.82
CA GLN A 97 -4.60 -41.15 -6.51
C GLN A 97 -4.08 -40.08 -7.49
N LEU A 98 -4.95 -39.16 -7.94
CA LEU A 98 -4.60 -38.12 -8.92
C LEU A 98 -3.61 -37.08 -8.38
N TRP A 99 -3.53 -36.93 -7.06
CA TRP A 99 -2.54 -36.08 -6.40
C TRP A 99 -1.60 -36.88 -5.49
N GLY A 100 -1.46 -38.19 -5.73
CA GLY A 100 -0.46 -39.02 -5.06
C GLY A 100 -0.92 -39.70 -3.76
N SER A 101 -2.19 -39.59 -3.37
CA SER A 101 -2.69 -40.37 -2.21
C SER A 101 -2.83 -41.86 -2.57
N PRO A 102 -2.58 -42.80 -1.64
CA PRO A 102 -2.70 -44.23 -1.94
C PRO A 102 -4.13 -44.69 -2.29
N THR A 103 -5.15 -44.01 -1.74
CA THR A 103 -6.56 -44.36 -1.91
C THR A 103 -7.41 -43.11 -2.12
N ALA A 104 -8.63 -43.31 -2.60
CA ALA A 104 -9.62 -42.24 -2.76
C ALA A 104 -10.68 -42.28 -1.64
N ASN A 105 -10.94 -41.14 -1.00
CA ASN A 105 -12.07 -40.97 -0.09
C ASN A 105 -13.26 -40.28 -0.79
N LYS A 106 -14.41 -40.17 -0.12
CA LYS A 106 -15.61 -39.50 -0.67
C LYS A 106 -15.29 -38.10 -1.18
N ARG A 107 -14.61 -37.30 -0.35
CA ARG A 107 -14.21 -35.92 -0.66
C ARG A 107 -13.31 -35.83 -1.90
N GLY A 108 -12.36 -36.74 -2.03
CA GLY A 108 -11.49 -36.80 -3.20
C GLY A 108 -12.25 -37.08 -4.48
N LYS A 109 -13.29 -37.92 -4.45
CA LYS A 109 -14.16 -38.15 -5.61
C LYS A 109 -14.96 -36.90 -5.98
N GLU A 110 -15.56 -36.23 -4.99
CA GLU A 110 -16.30 -34.97 -5.20
C GLU A 110 -15.42 -33.87 -5.82
N ILE A 111 -14.15 -33.77 -5.40
CA ILE A 111 -13.18 -32.85 -6.00
C ILE A 111 -12.90 -33.21 -7.46
N VAL A 112 -12.77 -34.50 -7.77
CA VAL A 112 -12.53 -34.98 -9.14
C VAL A 112 -13.73 -34.71 -10.06
N ASP A 113 -14.94 -34.86 -9.52
CA ASP A 113 -16.19 -34.56 -10.22
C ASP A 113 -16.31 -33.08 -10.59
N ILE A 114 -15.62 -32.17 -9.89
CA ILE A 114 -15.49 -30.76 -10.29
C ILE A 114 -14.35 -30.56 -11.29
N ILE A 115 -13.18 -31.18 -11.06
CA ILE A 115 -11.97 -30.96 -11.88
C ILE A 115 -12.17 -31.37 -13.33
N ILE A 116 -12.67 -32.59 -13.56
CA ILE A 116 -12.71 -33.19 -14.90
C ILE A 116 -13.67 -32.43 -15.84
N PRO A 117 -14.93 -32.16 -15.46
CA PRO A 117 -15.87 -31.49 -16.37
C PRO A 117 -15.49 -30.05 -16.69
N HIS A 118 -14.74 -29.38 -15.80
CA HIS A 118 -14.40 -27.97 -15.91
C HIS A 118 -13.01 -27.73 -16.52
N ASN A 119 -12.43 -28.73 -17.18
CA ASN A 119 -11.11 -28.65 -17.81
C ASN A 119 -10.00 -28.13 -16.87
N LEU A 120 -10.05 -28.53 -15.60
CA LEU A 120 -9.00 -28.23 -14.64
C LEU A 120 -7.97 -29.37 -14.59
N THR A 121 -6.75 -29.05 -14.17
CA THR A 121 -5.66 -30.00 -14.01
C THR A 121 -5.05 -29.89 -12.61
N ILE A 122 -4.75 -31.03 -12.00
CA ILE A 122 -3.97 -31.13 -10.77
C ILE A 122 -2.48 -30.95 -11.09
N ASN A 123 -1.82 -30.04 -10.37
CA ASN A 123 -0.39 -29.75 -10.53
C ASN A 123 0.49 -30.32 -9.41
N ASN A 124 -0.10 -31.01 -8.42
CA ASN A 124 0.66 -31.74 -7.41
C ASN A 124 1.56 -32.78 -8.09
N THR A 125 2.81 -32.90 -7.62
CA THR A 125 3.75 -33.91 -8.11
C THR A 125 4.36 -34.70 -6.96
N GLY A 126 4.74 -35.95 -7.22
CA GLY A 126 5.32 -36.82 -6.21
C GLY A 126 4.30 -37.42 -5.23
N THR A 127 4.82 -37.97 -4.14
CA THR A 127 4.05 -38.67 -3.10
C THR A 127 4.42 -38.21 -1.69
N ASP A 128 5.15 -37.10 -1.58
CA ASP A 128 5.52 -36.52 -0.30
C ASP A 128 4.26 -35.95 0.38
N HIS A 129 4.14 -36.17 1.69
CA HIS A 129 2.97 -35.74 2.45
C HIS A 129 2.92 -34.22 2.60
N THR A 130 1.78 -33.60 2.30
CA THR A 130 1.55 -32.16 2.52
C THR A 130 1.09 -31.87 3.95
N TYR A 131 0.56 -32.88 4.63
CA TYR A 131 0.18 -32.84 6.03
C TYR A 131 0.85 -33.98 6.79
N GLU A 132 1.41 -33.69 7.96
CA GLU A 132 1.95 -34.72 8.84
C GLU A 132 1.64 -34.47 10.31
N THR A 133 0.94 -35.44 10.91
CA THR A 133 0.57 -35.46 12.32
C THR A 133 1.13 -36.68 13.05
N THR A 134 1.03 -36.65 14.37
CA THR A 134 1.39 -37.76 15.23
C THR A 134 0.15 -38.18 16.01
N ALA A 135 -0.33 -39.40 15.74
CA ALA A 135 -1.43 -40.02 16.47
C ALA A 135 -0.94 -41.34 17.06
N ASP A 136 -1.17 -41.56 18.35
CA ASP A 136 -0.74 -42.76 19.10
C ASP A 136 0.76 -43.06 19.01
N GLY A 137 1.59 -42.01 18.93
CA GLY A 137 3.05 -42.13 18.77
C GLY A 137 3.51 -42.53 17.37
N ILE A 138 2.58 -42.67 16.41
CA ILE A 138 2.87 -43.04 15.03
C ILE A 138 2.78 -41.80 14.14
N LEU A 139 3.80 -41.60 13.30
CA LEU A 139 3.78 -40.57 12.27
C LEU A 139 2.77 -40.96 11.19
N ARG A 140 1.76 -40.13 10.99
CA ARG A 140 0.78 -40.27 9.92
C ARG A 140 0.88 -39.06 9.00
N GLY A 141 0.80 -39.29 7.70
CA GLY A 141 0.77 -38.20 6.73
C GLY A 141 -0.27 -38.43 5.66
N SER A 142 -0.67 -37.34 5.03
CA SER A 142 -1.66 -37.33 3.97
C SER A 142 -1.33 -36.23 2.96
N ILE A 143 -1.86 -36.38 1.75
CA ILE A 143 -1.77 -35.37 0.69
C ILE A 143 -3.16 -34.77 0.51
N VAL A 144 -3.39 -33.65 1.18
CA VAL A 144 -4.69 -32.97 1.27
C VAL A 144 -4.65 -31.54 0.74
N ASP A 145 -3.44 -30.97 0.62
CA ASP A 145 -3.22 -29.64 0.08
C ASP A 145 -3.00 -29.72 -1.43
N LEU A 146 -3.90 -29.12 -2.21
CA LEU A 146 -3.90 -29.24 -3.67
C LEU A 146 -3.52 -27.92 -4.34
N THR A 147 -2.91 -28.03 -5.51
CA THR A 147 -2.71 -26.97 -6.49
C THR A 147 -3.39 -27.39 -7.78
N ILE A 148 -4.42 -26.65 -8.18
CA ILE A 148 -5.28 -26.95 -9.34
C ILE A 148 -5.26 -25.74 -10.26
N THR A 149 -5.12 -25.96 -11.56
CA THR A 149 -5.14 -24.86 -12.54
C THR A 149 -6.00 -25.17 -13.75
N SER A 150 -6.40 -24.15 -14.52
CA SER A 150 -6.98 -24.39 -15.84
C SER A 150 -5.99 -25.17 -16.72
N SER A 151 -6.47 -26.18 -17.46
CA SER A 151 -5.61 -27.04 -18.30
C SER A 151 -4.75 -26.24 -19.28
N SER A 152 -5.25 -25.10 -19.76
CA SER A 152 -4.55 -24.16 -20.64
C SER A 152 -3.24 -23.62 -20.06
N ILE A 153 -3.12 -23.54 -18.73
CA ILE A 153 -1.94 -23.03 -18.03
C ILE A 153 -1.21 -24.07 -17.17
N SER A 154 -1.69 -25.31 -17.13
CA SER A 154 -1.07 -26.36 -16.31
C SER A 154 0.43 -26.54 -16.60
N ASN A 155 0.79 -26.53 -17.89
CA ASN A 155 2.19 -26.62 -18.34
C ASN A 155 3.00 -25.32 -18.14
N HIS A 156 2.43 -24.28 -17.52
CA HIS A 156 3.10 -23.04 -17.17
C HIS A 156 3.50 -23.02 -15.69
N ILE A 157 3.01 -23.98 -14.90
CA ILE A 157 3.43 -24.22 -13.52
C ILE A 157 4.70 -25.08 -13.57
N ILE A 158 5.80 -24.55 -13.02
CA ILE A 158 7.07 -25.27 -12.90
C ILE A 158 7.61 -25.17 -11.47
N ASN A 159 8.64 -25.97 -11.16
CA ASN A 159 9.27 -26.00 -9.84
C ASN A 159 8.27 -26.19 -8.69
N TRP A 160 7.19 -26.94 -8.94
CA TRP A 160 6.25 -27.32 -7.90
C TRP A 160 6.96 -28.26 -6.92
N GLN A 161 6.97 -27.89 -5.64
CA GLN A 161 7.60 -28.68 -4.58
C GLN A 161 7.02 -28.34 -3.22
N ILE A 162 7.18 -29.27 -2.28
CA ILE A 162 6.95 -29.03 -0.86
C ILE A 162 8.19 -28.33 -0.26
N ASP A 163 7.97 -27.22 0.44
CA ASP A 163 8.98 -26.41 1.10
C ASP A 163 8.66 -26.25 2.60
N ASN A 164 9.30 -27.11 3.39
CA ASN A 164 9.12 -27.18 4.84
C ASN A 164 9.64 -25.94 5.59
N SER A 165 10.40 -25.07 4.91
CA SER A 165 10.95 -23.85 5.50
C SER A 165 9.93 -22.71 5.59
N ILE A 166 8.80 -22.81 4.88
CA ILE A 166 7.72 -21.82 4.83
C ILE A 166 6.89 -21.84 6.11
N CYS A 167 6.43 -23.03 6.53
CA CYS A 167 5.57 -23.22 7.70
C CYS A 167 6.16 -24.23 8.73
N PRO A 168 7.38 -24.01 9.26
CA PRO A 168 8.10 -25.01 10.05
C PRO A 168 7.38 -25.41 11.37
N SER A 169 6.57 -24.51 11.94
CA SER A 169 5.78 -24.76 13.15
C SER A 169 4.44 -25.45 12.89
N SER A 170 4.01 -25.57 11.63
CA SER A 170 2.70 -26.14 11.25
C SER A 170 2.81 -27.64 11.02
N ASP A 171 1.71 -28.36 11.22
CA ASP A 171 1.53 -29.74 10.77
C ASP A 171 1.34 -29.86 9.26
N HIS A 172 0.91 -28.79 8.59
CA HIS A 172 0.98 -28.65 7.13
C HIS A 172 2.35 -28.19 6.65
N HIS A 173 2.76 -28.68 5.49
CA HIS A 173 3.95 -28.26 4.76
C HIS A 173 3.59 -27.23 3.69
N GLY A 174 4.39 -26.18 3.56
CA GLY A 174 4.16 -25.16 2.56
C GLY A 174 4.40 -25.70 1.15
N ILE A 175 3.54 -25.36 0.20
CA ILE A 175 3.73 -25.67 -1.23
C ILE A 175 4.27 -24.43 -1.93
N LYS A 176 5.26 -24.62 -2.80
CA LYS A 176 5.84 -23.56 -3.62
C LYS A 176 5.89 -24.00 -5.08
N PHE A 177 5.52 -23.10 -5.97
CA PHE A 177 5.64 -23.29 -7.42
C PHE A 177 5.87 -21.94 -8.11
N GLU A 178 6.29 -21.98 -9.37
CA GLU A 178 6.48 -20.81 -10.24
C GLU A 178 5.47 -20.85 -11.39
N TYR A 179 4.82 -19.73 -11.67
CA TYR A 179 3.88 -19.59 -12.78
C TYR A 179 4.43 -18.63 -13.85
N PHE A 180 4.53 -19.09 -15.09
CA PHE A 180 4.99 -18.28 -16.23
C PHE A 180 3.83 -17.77 -17.07
N LEU A 181 3.67 -16.44 -17.15
CA LEU A 181 2.61 -15.79 -17.93
C LEU A 181 2.65 -16.15 -19.43
N ASN A 182 3.83 -16.32 -20.04
CA ASN A 182 3.99 -16.66 -21.47
C ASN A 182 5.05 -17.76 -21.70
N LYS A 183 4.66 -18.83 -22.40
CA LYS A 183 5.53 -19.99 -22.73
C LYS A 183 6.69 -19.70 -23.68
N ASN A 184 6.65 -18.60 -24.45
CA ASN A 184 7.76 -18.23 -25.34
C ASN A 184 9.08 -17.92 -24.61
N HIS A 185 9.05 -17.85 -23.27
CA HIS A 185 10.23 -17.75 -22.42
C HIS A 185 10.73 -19.09 -21.84
N ILE A 186 10.18 -20.25 -22.24
CA ILE A 186 10.72 -21.57 -21.83
C ILE A 186 12.13 -21.81 -22.43
N ARG A 187 12.51 -21.11 -23.50
CA ARG A 187 13.92 -21.01 -23.93
C ARG A 187 14.56 -19.74 -23.41
N GLN A 188 14.91 -19.78 -22.15
CA GLN A 188 16.21 -19.36 -21.63
C GLN A 188 16.15 -19.77 -20.17
N ASN A 189 17.11 -20.59 -19.73
CA ASN A 189 17.54 -20.53 -18.35
C ASN A 189 17.63 -19.04 -18.01
N LYS A 190 16.65 -18.51 -17.26
CA LYS A 190 16.80 -17.22 -16.62
C LYS A 190 17.96 -17.44 -15.67
N LYS A 191 19.18 -17.14 -16.14
CA LYS A 191 20.23 -16.67 -15.25
C LYS A 191 19.50 -15.61 -14.42
N LYS A 192 19.33 -15.92 -13.12
CA LYS A 192 18.93 -14.94 -12.11
C LYS A 192 19.63 -13.64 -12.49
N SER A 193 18.89 -12.52 -12.45
CA SER A 193 19.47 -11.17 -12.58
C SER A 193 20.92 -11.18 -12.12
N THR A 194 21.83 -10.94 -13.06
CA THR A 194 23.27 -11.26 -13.01
C THR A 194 24.07 -10.37 -12.07
N TYR A 195 23.46 -9.73 -11.09
CA TYR A 195 24.22 -9.31 -9.92
C TYR A 195 24.40 -10.54 -9.03
N GLN A 196 25.26 -11.46 -9.49
CA GLN A 196 25.88 -12.45 -8.61
C GLN A 196 26.77 -11.75 -7.59
N TYR A 197 27.29 -10.59 -7.94
CA TYR A 197 28.27 -9.83 -7.19
C TYR A 197 27.75 -8.43 -6.86
N ASN A 198 28.12 -7.90 -5.69
CA ASN A 198 27.86 -6.52 -5.30
C ASN A 198 28.85 -5.59 -6.02
N THR A 199 28.34 -4.78 -6.95
CA THR A 199 29.13 -3.89 -7.81
C THR A 199 29.21 -2.45 -7.30
N ASN A 200 28.67 -2.15 -6.11
CA ASN A 200 28.49 -0.78 -5.62
C ASN A 200 29.75 -0.17 -4.98
N ASN A 201 30.85 -0.93 -4.85
CA ASN A 201 32.08 -0.48 -4.20
C ASN A 201 33.20 -0.23 -5.22
N PHE A 202 33.49 1.04 -5.50
CA PHE A 202 34.49 1.48 -6.48
C PHE A 202 35.91 0.92 -6.20
N LYS A 203 36.34 0.82 -4.94
CA LYS A 203 37.67 0.27 -4.57
C LYS A 203 37.85 -1.21 -4.92
N GLN A 204 36.76 -1.94 -5.13
CA GLN A 204 36.81 -3.35 -5.53
C GLN A 204 37.03 -3.50 -7.04
N TRP A 205 36.59 -2.53 -7.83
CA TRP A 205 36.82 -2.50 -9.28
C TRP A 205 38.29 -2.21 -9.62
N GLU A 206 38.97 -1.34 -8.86
CA GLU A 206 40.42 -1.09 -9.02
C GLU A 206 41.23 -2.36 -8.77
N LYS A 207 40.96 -3.06 -7.66
CA LYS A 207 41.63 -4.34 -7.33
C LYS A 207 41.35 -5.43 -8.36
N LEU A 208 40.13 -5.50 -8.87
CA LEU A 208 39.76 -6.44 -9.93
C LEU A 208 40.49 -6.11 -11.23
N SER A 209 40.57 -4.84 -11.61
CA SER A 209 41.28 -4.41 -12.82
C SER A 209 42.77 -4.72 -12.74
N GLU A 210 43.42 -4.41 -11.61
CA GLU A 210 44.84 -4.71 -11.39
C GLU A 210 45.11 -6.22 -11.41
N ALA A 211 44.27 -7.01 -10.74
CA ALA A 211 44.36 -8.47 -10.75
C ALA A 211 44.08 -9.06 -12.14
N PHE A 212 43.14 -8.50 -12.90
CA PHE A 212 42.81 -8.93 -14.25
C PHE A 212 43.99 -8.69 -15.19
N SER A 213 44.55 -7.47 -15.22
CA SER A 213 45.72 -7.14 -16.04
C SER A 213 46.92 -8.04 -15.72
N ARG A 214 47.19 -8.30 -14.44
CA ARG A 214 48.28 -9.20 -14.03
C ARG A 214 48.03 -10.66 -14.43
N GLU A 215 46.82 -11.17 -14.23
CA GLU A 215 46.53 -12.58 -14.48
C GLU A 215 46.34 -12.89 -15.97
N ILE A 216 45.90 -11.93 -16.79
CA ILE A 216 45.74 -12.12 -18.24
C ILE A 216 47.09 -12.14 -18.98
N GLU A 217 48.08 -11.36 -18.52
CA GLU A 217 49.46 -11.39 -19.05
C GLU A 217 50.13 -12.76 -18.88
N LEU A 218 49.73 -13.51 -17.85
CA LEU A 218 50.20 -14.88 -17.59
C LEU A 218 49.52 -15.93 -18.49
N THR A 219 48.48 -15.54 -19.23
CA THR A 219 47.79 -16.41 -20.18
C THR A 219 48.23 -16.14 -21.62
N GLN A 220 48.08 -17.12 -22.52
CA GLN A 220 48.31 -16.90 -23.95
C GLN A 220 47.14 -16.18 -24.64
N LEU A 221 46.03 -15.93 -23.92
CA LEU A 221 44.78 -15.37 -24.46
C LEU A 221 44.95 -13.97 -25.06
N ASN A 222 45.86 -13.15 -24.50
CA ASN A 222 46.14 -11.80 -24.99
C ASN A 222 46.99 -11.75 -26.28
N LYS A 223 47.50 -12.90 -26.75
CA LYS A 223 48.37 -12.99 -27.92
C LYS A 223 47.69 -13.63 -29.13
N ILE A 224 46.42 -14.01 -29.00
CA ILE A 224 45.65 -14.67 -30.05
C ILE A 224 45.11 -13.61 -31.01
N ASP A 225 45.43 -13.73 -32.29
CA ASP A 225 44.84 -12.90 -33.34
C ASP A 225 43.45 -13.43 -33.70
N ILE A 226 42.43 -12.78 -33.13
CA ILE A 226 41.02 -13.14 -33.28
C ILE A 226 40.57 -13.17 -34.75
N LEU A 227 41.15 -12.31 -35.60
CA LEU A 227 40.77 -12.20 -37.01
C LEU A 227 41.27 -13.37 -37.87
N SER A 228 42.20 -14.17 -37.33
CA SER A 228 42.79 -15.33 -38.00
C SER A 228 42.15 -16.67 -37.62
N LEU A 229 41.19 -16.67 -36.68
CA LEU A 229 40.59 -17.89 -36.15
C LEU A 229 39.43 -18.40 -37.01
N ASP A 230 39.34 -19.72 -37.16
CA ASP A 230 38.14 -20.36 -37.70
C ASP A 230 36.97 -20.33 -36.69
N PRO A 231 35.72 -20.58 -37.13
CA PRO A 231 34.55 -20.49 -36.27
C PRO A 231 34.56 -21.40 -35.03
N ASN A 232 35.20 -22.57 -35.11
CA ASN A 232 35.27 -23.51 -33.98
C ASN A 232 36.32 -23.06 -32.96
N ASN A 233 37.46 -22.58 -33.43
CA ASN A 233 38.51 -22.02 -32.59
C ASN A 233 38.08 -20.69 -31.95
N LEU A 234 37.25 -19.90 -32.64
CA LEU A 234 36.63 -18.70 -32.06
C LEU A 234 35.68 -19.04 -30.90
N LEU A 235 34.85 -20.08 -31.05
CA LEU A 235 33.97 -20.57 -29.98
C LEU A 235 34.79 -21.03 -28.77
N HIS A 236 35.87 -21.77 -29.00
CA HIS A 236 36.75 -22.23 -27.93
C HIS A 236 37.40 -21.05 -27.18
N PHE A 237 37.89 -20.05 -27.92
CA PHE A 237 38.46 -18.82 -27.34
C PHE A 237 37.45 -18.04 -26.49
N ILE A 238 36.20 -17.92 -26.95
CA ILE A 238 35.13 -17.27 -26.19
C ILE A 238 34.88 -18.01 -24.86
N ASP A 239 34.88 -19.34 -24.88
CA ASP A 239 34.70 -20.15 -23.67
C ASP A 239 35.87 -19.98 -22.70
N GLU A 240 37.11 -19.95 -23.18
CA GLU A 240 38.30 -19.74 -22.35
C GLU A 240 38.33 -18.35 -21.70
N ILE A 241 38.07 -17.28 -22.46
CA ILE A 241 37.97 -15.93 -21.91
C ILE A 241 36.81 -15.83 -20.91
N THR A 242 35.67 -16.41 -21.22
CA THR A 242 34.50 -16.38 -20.34
C THR A 242 34.79 -17.11 -19.02
N ALA A 243 35.46 -18.27 -19.08
CA ALA A 243 35.90 -19.00 -17.90
C ALA A 243 36.92 -18.21 -17.07
N PHE A 244 37.86 -17.53 -17.73
CA PHE A 244 38.85 -16.67 -17.08
C PHE A 244 38.19 -15.49 -16.35
N VAL A 245 37.31 -14.75 -17.01
CA VAL A 245 36.55 -13.63 -16.41
C VAL A 245 35.75 -14.12 -15.20
N HIS A 246 35.05 -15.25 -15.32
CA HIS A 246 34.31 -15.83 -14.20
C HIS A 246 35.20 -16.20 -13.01
N LYS A 247 36.38 -16.76 -13.25
CA LYS A 247 37.36 -17.13 -12.21
C LYS A 247 37.82 -15.89 -11.43
N ILE A 248 38.17 -14.81 -12.13
CA ILE A 248 38.62 -13.55 -11.52
C ILE A 248 37.48 -12.91 -10.72
N CYS A 249 36.28 -12.77 -11.32
CA CYS A 249 35.11 -12.21 -10.66
C CYS A 249 34.76 -12.98 -9.37
N LYS A 250 34.80 -14.32 -9.38
CA LYS A 250 34.51 -15.15 -8.20
C LYS A 250 35.51 -14.95 -7.06
N LYS A 251 36.77 -14.64 -7.38
CA LYS A 251 37.84 -14.49 -6.38
C LYS A 251 37.83 -13.10 -5.73
N TYR A 252 37.49 -12.06 -6.48
CA TYR A 252 37.67 -10.68 -6.02
C TYR A 252 36.36 -9.90 -5.79
N LEU A 253 35.21 -10.36 -6.31
CA LEU A 253 33.92 -9.71 -6.07
C LEU A 253 33.09 -10.45 -5.00
N PRO A 254 32.51 -9.73 -4.02
CA PRO A 254 31.64 -10.31 -3.01
C PRO A 254 30.25 -10.64 -3.56
N HIS A 255 29.66 -11.77 -3.18
CA HIS A 255 28.33 -12.17 -3.63
C HIS A 255 27.21 -11.28 -3.05
N SER A 256 26.27 -10.85 -3.90
CA SER A 256 25.05 -10.14 -3.49
C SER A 256 24.01 -11.12 -2.96
N SER A 257 23.68 -11.05 -1.67
CA SER A 257 22.48 -11.69 -1.12
C SER A 257 21.43 -10.62 -0.82
N ILE A 258 20.31 -10.62 -1.54
CA ILE A 258 19.09 -9.95 -1.09
C ILE A 258 18.56 -10.80 0.06
N ARG A 259 18.91 -10.45 1.30
CA ARG A 259 18.24 -11.04 2.45
C ARG A 259 16.87 -10.38 2.56
N PRO A 260 15.77 -11.13 2.65
CA PRO A 260 14.47 -10.53 2.98
C PRO A 260 14.63 -9.76 4.29
N GLU A 261 14.10 -8.53 4.34
CA GLU A 261 14.05 -7.76 5.57
C GLU A 261 13.33 -8.60 6.63
N ARG A 262 14.08 -8.97 7.67
CA ARG A 262 13.53 -9.72 8.79
C ARG A 262 12.85 -8.71 9.73
N PRO A 263 11.72 -9.06 10.35
CA PRO A 263 11.12 -8.21 11.37
C PRO A 263 12.12 -7.89 12.47
N SER A 264 12.02 -6.71 13.08
CA SER A 264 12.96 -6.24 14.12
C SER A 264 13.07 -7.18 15.33
N TRP A 265 12.03 -7.99 15.58
CA TRP A 265 11.96 -8.96 16.66
C TRP A 265 12.58 -10.33 16.31
N TRP A 266 13.10 -10.50 15.09
CA TRP A 266 13.73 -11.74 14.67
C TRP A 266 15.16 -11.85 15.19
N THR A 267 15.43 -12.86 16.03
CA THR A 267 16.72 -13.07 16.68
C THR A 267 17.50 -14.25 16.10
N GLU A 268 18.80 -14.34 16.40
CA GLU A 268 19.63 -15.49 16.04
C GLU A 268 19.15 -16.77 16.73
N ASP A 269 18.62 -16.66 17.95
CA ASP A 269 18.08 -17.80 18.68
C ASP A 269 16.81 -18.37 18.04
N LEU A 270 15.93 -17.51 17.52
CA LEU A 270 14.79 -17.95 16.69
C LEU A 270 15.26 -18.66 15.41
N GLU A 271 16.34 -18.17 14.78
CA GLU A 271 16.93 -18.84 13.63
C GLU A 271 17.49 -20.23 13.99
N LYS A 272 18.15 -20.36 15.15
CA LYS A 272 18.65 -21.65 15.66
C LYS A 272 17.51 -22.62 15.94
N LEU A 273 16.42 -22.15 16.57
CA LEU A 273 15.23 -22.97 16.82
C LEU A 273 14.56 -23.40 15.50
N LYS A 274 14.43 -22.49 14.52
CA LYS A 274 13.94 -22.82 13.17
C LYS A 274 14.78 -23.93 12.53
N ARG A 275 16.12 -23.83 12.60
CA ARG A 275 17.02 -24.87 12.06
C ARG A 275 16.83 -26.20 12.76
N LYS A 276 16.74 -26.23 14.10
CA LYS A 276 16.48 -27.48 14.85
C LYS A 276 15.18 -28.17 14.40
N VAL A 277 14.11 -27.41 14.18
CA VAL A 277 12.84 -27.94 13.66
C VAL A 277 13.03 -28.54 12.26
N LEU A 278 13.75 -27.86 11.38
CA LEU A 278 14.03 -28.34 10.02
C LEU A 278 14.95 -29.57 10.00
N ASP A 279 15.98 -29.59 10.85
CA ASP A 279 16.92 -30.70 10.96
C ASP A 279 16.22 -31.96 11.49
N ASN A 280 15.33 -31.81 12.49
CA ASN A 280 14.50 -32.91 12.97
C ASN A 280 13.53 -33.43 11.89
N HIS A 281 12.96 -32.54 11.08
CA HIS A 281 12.14 -32.93 9.95
C HIS A 281 12.94 -33.72 8.89
N HIS A 282 14.13 -33.26 8.51
CA HIS A 282 15.01 -34.00 7.59
C HIS A 282 15.46 -35.35 8.17
N LEU A 283 15.70 -35.42 9.49
CA LEU A 283 15.99 -36.67 10.19
C LEU A 283 14.81 -37.64 10.07
N LEU A 284 13.58 -37.19 10.30
CA LEU A 284 12.38 -38.00 10.15
C LEU A 284 12.21 -38.55 8.73
N GLN A 285 12.41 -37.71 7.70
CA GLN A 285 12.40 -38.18 6.31
C GLN A 285 13.48 -39.24 6.05
N LYS A 286 14.70 -39.03 6.57
CA LYS A 286 15.82 -39.97 6.41
C LYS A 286 15.54 -41.31 7.10
N LEU A 287 15.00 -41.30 8.32
CA LEU A 287 14.67 -42.50 9.08
C LEU A 287 13.53 -43.28 8.41
N SER A 288 12.50 -42.56 7.94
CA SER A 288 11.37 -43.14 7.19
C SER A 288 11.84 -43.85 5.92
N ARG A 289 12.65 -43.18 5.08
CA ARG A 289 13.22 -43.77 3.86
C ARG A 289 14.07 -45.02 4.14
N LYS A 290 14.77 -45.05 5.28
CA LYS A 290 15.60 -46.18 5.70
C LYS A 290 14.86 -47.24 6.53
N ARG A 291 13.56 -47.06 6.79
CA ARG A 291 12.73 -47.94 7.65
C ARG A 291 13.36 -48.18 9.03
N LEU A 292 13.97 -47.14 9.61
CA LEU A 292 14.58 -47.18 10.94
C LEU A 292 13.59 -46.70 12.03
N PRO A 293 13.81 -47.04 13.32
CA PRO A 293 12.96 -46.56 14.42
C PRO A 293 12.90 -45.02 14.48
N MET A 294 11.69 -44.47 14.66
CA MET A 294 11.43 -43.02 14.59
C MET A 294 10.92 -42.40 15.90
N ASN A 295 10.69 -43.21 16.94
CA ASN A 295 9.98 -42.81 18.17
C ASN A 295 10.56 -41.54 18.81
N GLU A 296 11.88 -41.48 18.98
CA GLU A 296 12.57 -40.33 19.56
C GLU A 296 12.47 -39.08 18.67
N ALA A 297 12.63 -39.25 17.36
CA ALA A 297 12.53 -38.15 16.40
C ALA A 297 11.10 -37.57 16.33
N ILE A 298 10.06 -38.40 16.50
CA ILE A 298 8.65 -38.01 16.54
C ILE A 298 8.35 -37.19 17.81
N ILE A 299 8.83 -37.64 18.97
CA ILE A 299 8.70 -36.89 20.23
C ILE A 299 9.38 -35.52 20.10
N ASN A 300 10.59 -35.50 19.54
CA ASN A 300 11.35 -34.28 19.29
C ASN A 300 10.63 -33.33 18.32
N LYS A 301 9.91 -33.83 17.30
CA LYS A 301 9.13 -33.00 16.37
C LYS A 301 8.09 -32.14 17.11
N THR A 302 7.29 -32.77 17.97
CA THR A 302 6.24 -32.09 18.73
C THR A 302 6.83 -31.06 19.69
N GLN A 303 7.89 -31.44 20.42
CA GLN A 303 8.56 -30.57 21.38
C GLN A 303 9.19 -29.36 20.70
N LEU A 304 10.00 -29.56 19.66
CA LEU A 304 10.71 -28.49 18.95
C LEU A 304 9.74 -27.51 18.26
N ARG A 305 8.63 -28.00 17.69
CA ARG A 305 7.60 -27.13 17.09
C ARG A 305 6.93 -26.25 18.14
N LYS A 306 6.58 -26.83 19.31
CA LYS A 306 5.98 -26.09 20.43
C LYS A 306 6.93 -25.01 20.95
N GLU A 307 8.17 -25.38 21.23
CA GLU A 307 9.22 -24.45 21.70
C GLU A 307 9.43 -23.29 20.72
N TYR A 308 9.53 -23.60 19.42
CA TYR A 308 9.70 -22.59 18.38
C TYR A 308 8.49 -21.65 18.27
N ALA A 309 7.26 -22.19 18.31
CA ALA A 309 6.04 -21.38 18.25
C ALA A 309 5.88 -20.46 19.47
N GLU A 310 6.20 -20.95 20.66
CA GLU A 310 6.21 -20.15 21.90
C GLU A 310 7.26 -19.05 21.84
N ALA A 311 8.47 -19.36 21.36
CA ALA A 311 9.54 -18.38 21.20
C ALA A 311 9.15 -17.25 20.23
N ILE A 312 8.53 -17.56 19.09
CA ILE A 312 8.03 -16.55 18.14
C ILE A 312 6.98 -15.65 18.81
N ARG A 313 6.00 -16.25 19.50
CA ARG A 313 4.93 -15.50 20.17
C ARG A 313 5.51 -14.58 21.25
N LYS A 314 6.47 -15.07 22.03
CA LYS A 314 7.14 -14.29 23.07
C LYS A 314 7.91 -13.11 22.46
N ALA A 315 8.78 -13.36 21.49
CA ALA A 315 9.60 -12.33 20.86
C ALA A 315 8.76 -11.24 20.18
N SER A 316 7.73 -11.63 19.41
CA SER A 316 6.83 -10.67 18.78
C SER A 316 6.04 -9.83 19.81
N THR A 317 5.55 -10.45 20.88
CA THR A 317 4.82 -9.77 21.96
C THR A 317 5.70 -8.81 22.75
N GLU A 318 6.92 -9.23 23.11
CA GLU A 318 7.88 -8.40 23.84
C GLU A 318 8.31 -7.19 23.02
N ASN A 319 8.63 -7.37 21.73
CA ASN A 319 8.93 -6.26 20.84
C ASN A 319 7.74 -5.29 20.68
N PHE A 320 6.51 -5.79 20.61
CA PHE A 320 5.32 -4.91 20.58
C PHE A 320 5.15 -4.14 21.89
N ARG A 321 5.36 -4.79 23.04
CA ARG A 321 5.35 -4.10 24.34
C ARG A 321 6.44 -3.05 24.43
N GLU A 322 7.65 -3.35 23.97
CA GLU A 322 8.77 -2.40 23.95
C GLU A 322 8.45 -1.20 23.06
N PHE A 323 7.87 -1.43 21.88
CA PHE A 323 7.37 -0.37 21.00
C PHE A 323 6.35 0.53 21.72
N CYS A 324 5.33 -0.05 22.37
CA CYS A 324 4.34 0.71 23.13
C CYS A 324 4.97 1.47 24.30
N ASN A 325 5.95 0.89 25.00
CA ASN A 325 6.66 1.55 26.09
C ASN A 325 7.48 2.74 25.59
N LYS A 326 8.23 2.58 24.49
CA LYS A 326 8.96 3.68 23.84
C LYS A 326 8.02 4.81 23.41
N GLN A 327 6.87 4.46 22.85
CA GLN A 327 5.83 5.42 22.46
C GLN A 327 5.30 6.21 23.67
N ALA A 328 5.01 5.52 24.78
CA ALA A 328 4.54 6.13 26.01
C ALA A 328 5.60 7.03 26.67
N LEU A 329 6.86 6.59 26.73
CA LEU A 329 7.98 7.38 27.25
C LEU A 329 8.20 8.67 26.45
N ALA A 330 8.06 8.59 25.12
CA ALA A 330 8.16 9.74 24.23
C ALA A 330 6.88 10.63 24.22
N ARG A 331 5.85 10.29 25.02
CA ARG A 331 4.53 10.95 25.03
C ARG A 331 3.91 11.11 23.63
N LEU A 332 4.17 10.16 22.75
CA LEU A 332 3.57 10.12 21.41
C LEU A 332 2.12 9.64 21.51
N THR A 333 1.26 10.03 20.57
CA THR A 333 -0.12 9.54 20.51
C THR A 333 -0.16 8.01 20.43
N PRO A 334 -0.83 7.30 21.36
CA PRO A 334 -0.95 5.84 21.34
C PRO A 334 -1.41 5.30 19.99
N ILE A 335 -0.86 4.16 19.57
CA ILE A 335 -1.09 3.62 18.22
C ILE A 335 -2.58 3.40 17.90
N HIS A 336 -3.37 2.91 18.85
CA HIS A 336 -4.80 2.68 18.66
C HIS A 336 -5.58 3.99 18.45
N ILE A 337 -5.22 5.07 19.15
CA ILE A 337 -5.78 6.41 18.95
C ILE A 337 -5.38 6.95 17.58
N LYS A 338 -4.12 6.75 17.18
CA LYS A 338 -3.64 7.17 15.85
C LYS A 338 -4.33 6.42 14.72
N ILE A 339 -4.63 5.13 14.90
CA ILE A 339 -5.43 4.35 13.96
C ILE A 339 -6.84 4.94 13.83
N ASN A 340 -7.49 5.32 14.93
CA ASN A 340 -8.80 5.96 14.90
C ASN A 340 -8.77 7.32 14.20
N GLU A 341 -7.73 8.14 14.43
CA GLU A 341 -7.50 9.41 13.71
C GLU A 341 -7.49 9.19 12.19
N LEU A 342 -6.69 8.21 11.73
CA LEU A 342 -6.57 7.87 10.32
C LEU A 342 -7.86 7.29 9.75
N ALA A 343 -8.56 6.44 10.51
CA ALA A 343 -9.83 5.87 10.11
C ALA A 343 -10.87 6.97 9.82
N ILE A 344 -10.97 7.98 10.70
CA ILE A 344 -11.88 9.13 10.49
C ILE A 344 -11.55 9.86 9.18
N ILE A 345 -10.26 10.09 8.89
CA ILE A 345 -9.82 10.77 7.67
C ILE A 345 -10.18 9.94 6.42
N GLU A 346 -9.93 8.63 6.43
CA GLU A 346 -10.23 7.75 5.30
C GLU A 346 -11.73 7.58 5.07
N THR A 347 -12.53 7.37 6.13
CA THR A 347 -13.99 7.32 6.03
C THR A 347 -14.55 8.63 5.46
N THR A 348 -13.96 9.77 5.83
CA THR A 348 -14.37 11.08 5.29
C THR A 348 -14.11 11.18 3.79
N LYS A 349 -12.93 10.73 3.32
CA LYS A 349 -12.60 10.72 1.89
C LYS A 349 -13.54 9.81 1.09
N LEU A 350 -13.91 8.66 1.66
CA LEU A 350 -14.76 7.67 0.99
C LEU A 350 -16.22 8.09 0.93
N THR A 351 -16.76 8.65 2.01
CA THR A 351 -18.18 9.00 2.12
C THR A 351 -18.50 10.42 1.67
N GLY A 352 -17.49 11.31 1.63
CA GLY A 352 -17.68 12.74 1.42
C GLY A 352 -18.33 13.48 2.60
N THR A 353 -18.55 12.79 3.73
CA THR A 353 -19.17 13.32 4.95
C THR A 353 -18.22 13.16 6.14
N SER A 354 -18.42 13.92 7.22
CA SER A 354 -17.54 13.90 8.39
C SER A 354 -18.35 13.79 9.67
N LYS A 355 -17.88 13.04 10.67
CA LYS A 355 -18.52 13.01 12.01
C LYS A 355 -18.53 14.37 12.72
N TYR A 356 -17.68 15.31 12.27
CA TYR A 356 -17.54 16.64 12.86
C TYR A 356 -18.47 17.69 12.25
N LEU A 357 -19.10 17.36 11.12
CA LEU A 357 -19.89 18.31 10.35
C LEU A 357 -21.27 17.72 10.05
N PRO A 358 -22.32 18.55 10.01
CA PRO A 358 -23.62 18.18 9.48
C PRO A 358 -23.55 17.57 8.08
N THR A 359 -24.50 16.69 7.75
CA THR A 359 -24.52 15.92 6.48
C THR A 359 -24.82 16.75 5.24
N ASP A 360 -25.38 17.95 5.42
CA ASP A 360 -25.63 18.94 4.37
C ASP A 360 -24.35 19.65 3.89
N ILE A 361 -23.23 19.50 4.62
CA ILE A 361 -21.94 20.03 4.22
C ILE A 361 -21.10 18.92 3.60
N SER A 362 -20.70 19.11 2.34
CA SER A 362 -19.96 18.10 1.59
C SER A 362 -18.46 18.36 1.55
N LEU A 363 -17.69 17.27 1.37
CA LEU A 363 -16.25 17.34 1.15
C LEU A 363 -15.94 18.08 -0.17
N ASP A 364 -14.91 18.92 -0.13
CA ASP A 364 -14.31 19.48 -1.35
C ASP A 364 -13.48 18.38 -2.05
N THR A 365 -14.07 17.81 -3.10
CA THR A 365 -13.49 16.72 -3.88
C THR A 365 -12.81 17.23 -5.16
N PRO A 366 -11.76 16.55 -5.64
CA PRO A 366 -11.15 16.89 -6.92
C PRO A 366 -12.16 16.82 -8.08
N SER A 367 -12.05 17.75 -9.05
CA SER A 367 -12.87 17.80 -10.25
C SER A 367 -12.71 16.52 -11.07
N LYS A 368 -13.84 15.97 -11.52
CA LYS A 368 -13.83 14.80 -12.41
C LYS A 368 -13.23 15.14 -13.78
N PRO A 369 -12.70 14.15 -14.52
CA PRO A 369 -12.19 14.38 -15.88
C PRO A 369 -13.18 15.07 -16.83
N GLU A 370 -14.47 14.73 -16.74
CA GLU A 370 -15.56 15.28 -17.55
C GLU A 370 -15.87 16.76 -17.28
N GLU A 371 -15.56 17.26 -16.08
CA GLU A 371 -15.80 18.66 -15.70
C GLU A 371 -14.64 19.58 -16.10
N ARG A 372 -13.47 19.01 -16.39
CA ARG A 372 -12.28 19.78 -16.76
C ARG A 372 -12.27 20.08 -18.25
N LEU A 373 -11.63 21.19 -18.62
CA LEU A 373 -11.40 21.50 -20.03
C LEU A 373 -10.68 20.34 -20.72
N HIS A 374 -11.02 20.11 -21.99
CA HIS A 374 -10.31 19.14 -22.82
C HIS A 374 -8.81 19.46 -22.84
N PRO A 375 -7.89 18.47 -22.80
CA PRO A 375 -6.45 18.71 -22.76
C PRO A 375 -5.94 19.71 -23.81
N SER A 376 -6.51 19.71 -25.02
CA SER A 376 -6.14 20.65 -26.09
C SER A 376 -6.57 22.10 -25.85
N ARG A 377 -7.54 22.36 -24.96
CA ARG A 377 -8.03 23.69 -24.61
C ARG A 377 -7.36 24.25 -23.35
N ARG A 378 -6.62 23.43 -22.61
CA ARG A 378 -5.94 23.85 -21.38
C ARG A 378 -4.75 24.73 -21.74
N LYS A 379 -4.79 26.00 -21.33
CA LYS A 379 -3.70 26.96 -21.51
C LYS A 379 -2.95 27.13 -20.20
N ILE A 380 -1.64 27.31 -20.29
CA ILE A 380 -0.82 27.74 -19.14
C ILE A 380 -1.15 29.22 -18.91
N ILE A 381 -1.58 29.55 -17.70
CA ILE A 381 -1.87 30.92 -17.30
C ILE A 381 -0.64 31.46 -16.57
N HIS A 382 -0.05 32.51 -17.14
CA HIS A 382 1.04 33.23 -16.49
C HIS A 382 0.47 34.38 -15.66
N TYR A 383 1.14 34.70 -14.57
CA TYR A 383 0.85 35.88 -13.76
C TYR A 383 2.10 36.75 -13.66
N GLN A 384 1.91 38.05 -13.47
CA GLN A 384 2.98 39.02 -13.24
C GLN A 384 3.10 39.33 -11.75
N GLU A 385 4.24 39.84 -11.30
CA GLU A 385 4.46 40.20 -9.89
C GLU A 385 4.64 41.72 -9.77
N ALA A 386 3.99 42.33 -8.79
CA ALA A 386 4.11 43.75 -8.46
C ALA A 386 4.23 43.95 -6.94
N ASN A 387 5.33 44.57 -6.51
CA ASN A 387 5.67 44.70 -5.09
C ASN A 387 5.15 46.00 -4.44
N ASN A 388 4.77 46.98 -5.24
CA ASN A 388 4.32 48.29 -4.78
C ASN A 388 3.33 48.91 -5.77
N ALA A 389 2.68 50.01 -5.38
CA ALA A 389 1.69 50.70 -6.19
C ALA A 389 2.24 51.25 -7.52
N GLN A 390 3.53 51.61 -7.58
CA GLN A 390 4.14 52.12 -8.81
C GLN A 390 4.28 51.02 -9.86
N GLU A 391 4.76 49.83 -9.46
CA GLU A 391 4.86 48.65 -10.33
C GLU A 391 3.47 48.21 -10.82
N VAL A 392 2.46 48.25 -9.94
CA VAL A 392 1.06 47.98 -10.33
C VAL A 392 0.62 48.93 -11.44
N ASN A 393 0.82 50.24 -11.27
CA ASN A 393 0.42 51.24 -12.27
C ASN A 393 1.17 51.11 -13.61
N GLN A 394 2.41 50.58 -13.61
CA GLN A 394 3.16 50.32 -14.85
C GLN A 394 2.64 49.11 -15.62
N ILE A 395 2.13 48.10 -14.91
CA ILE A 395 1.62 46.86 -15.49
C ILE A 395 0.18 47.03 -15.99
N LEU A 396 -0.62 47.82 -15.29
CA LEU A 396 -2.02 48.02 -15.59
C LEU A 396 -2.22 48.81 -16.89
N LEU A 397 -3.05 48.26 -17.78
CA LEU A 397 -3.46 48.95 -18.99
C LEU A 397 -4.47 50.05 -18.67
N GLU A 398 -4.27 51.23 -19.25
CA GLU A 398 -5.25 52.32 -19.20
C GLU A 398 -6.60 51.88 -19.81
N ASN A 399 -7.69 52.40 -19.27
CA ASN A 399 -9.06 52.11 -19.72
C ASN A 399 -9.50 50.62 -19.59
N THR A 400 -8.90 49.87 -18.67
CA THR A 400 -9.31 48.48 -18.33
C THR A 400 -9.89 48.37 -16.91
N HIS A 401 -10.65 47.31 -16.65
CA HIS A 401 -11.18 47.04 -15.30
C HIS A 401 -10.08 46.43 -14.44
N HIS A 402 -9.84 46.99 -13.26
CA HIS A 402 -8.89 46.45 -12.28
C HIS A 402 -9.66 45.85 -11.12
N ILE A 403 -9.52 44.54 -10.90
CA ILE A 403 -10.27 43.80 -9.89
C ILE A 403 -9.30 43.29 -8.82
N TYR A 404 -9.44 43.79 -7.61
CA TYR A 404 -8.69 43.30 -6.45
C TYR A 404 -9.50 42.24 -5.73
N THR A 405 -8.86 41.15 -5.32
CA THR A 405 -9.52 40.01 -4.65
C THR A 405 -8.78 39.63 -3.38
N ASP A 406 -9.51 39.21 -2.36
CA ASP A 406 -8.94 38.74 -1.09
C ASP A 406 -9.85 37.70 -0.39
N GLY A 407 -9.24 36.85 0.44
CA GLY A 407 -9.86 35.84 1.28
C GLY A 407 -9.45 35.96 2.74
N SER A 408 -10.43 36.08 3.64
CA SER A 408 -10.19 36.25 5.07
C SER A 408 -10.76 35.10 5.91
N ARG A 409 -10.00 34.71 6.95
CA ARG A 409 -10.49 33.83 8.02
C ARG A 409 -10.14 34.41 9.38
N HIS A 410 -11.15 34.64 10.20
CA HIS A 410 -11.02 35.18 11.56
C HIS A 410 -12.10 34.58 12.48
N ASP A 411 -11.73 34.11 13.67
CA ASP A 411 -12.62 33.50 14.66
C ASP A 411 -13.58 32.44 14.08
N GLU A 412 -13.01 31.51 13.31
CA GLU A 412 -13.75 30.45 12.60
C GLU A 412 -14.79 30.94 11.57
N LYS A 413 -14.81 32.23 11.28
CA LYS A 413 -15.62 32.82 10.21
C LYS A 413 -14.75 32.99 8.97
N VAL A 414 -15.33 32.71 7.81
CA VAL A 414 -14.63 32.77 6.53
C VAL A 414 -15.41 33.68 5.58
N GLY A 415 -14.69 34.54 4.87
CA GLY A 415 -15.26 35.42 3.86
C GLY A 415 -14.26 35.67 2.74
N GLY A 416 -14.75 35.97 1.55
CA GLY A 416 -13.95 36.46 0.44
C GLY A 416 -14.57 37.73 -0.11
N ALA A 417 -13.83 38.48 -0.90
CA ALA A 417 -14.38 39.66 -1.58
C ALA A 417 -13.61 39.97 -2.85
N PHE A 418 -14.27 40.71 -3.74
CA PHE A 418 -13.59 41.41 -4.80
C PHE A 418 -14.06 42.86 -4.91
N VAL A 419 -13.14 43.73 -5.32
CA VAL A 419 -13.34 45.17 -5.50
C VAL A 419 -12.93 45.54 -6.92
N VAL A 420 -13.87 46.05 -7.70
CA VAL A 420 -13.65 46.47 -9.08
C VAL A 420 -13.48 47.98 -9.14
N TYR A 421 -12.39 48.41 -9.76
CA TYR A 421 -12.17 49.78 -10.21
C TYR A 421 -12.49 49.83 -11.71
N CYS A 422 -13.62 50.44 -12.05
CA CYS A 422 -14.06 50.61 -13.43
C CYS A 422 -13.33 51.80 -14.09
N PRO A 423 -13.13 51.76 -15.42
CA PRO A 423 -12.51 52.88 -16.16
C PRO A 423 -13.23 54.23 -15.99
N ASN A 424 -14.54 54.21 -15.75
CA ASN A 424 -15.35 55.40 -15.52
C ASN A 424 -15.26 55.96 -14.09
N GLY A 425 -14.31 55.48 -13.28
CA GLY A 425 -14.12 55.89 -11.89
C GLY A 425 -15.06 55.24 -10.88
N LYS A 426 -15.99 54.39 -11.31
CA LYS A 426 -16.90 53.68 -10.41
C LYS A 426 -16.19 52.55 -9.67
N ILE A 427 -16.40 52.47 -8.35
CA ILE A 427 -15.90 51.37 -7.52
C ILE A 427 -17.08 50.43 -7.17
N ILE A 428 -16.90 49.13 -7.38
CA ILE A 428 -17.91 48.10 -7.06
C ILE A 428 -17.30 47.09 -6.11
N THR A 429 -17.90 46.93 -4.93
CA THR A 429 -17.49 45.93 -3.94
C THR A 429 -18.48 44.77 -3.89
N ARG A 430 -17.97 43.54 -3.90
CA ARG A 430 -18.75 42.32 -3.68
C ARG A 430 -18.15 41.52 -2.53
N LYS A 431 -19.01 41.18 -1.57
CA LYS A 431 -18.68 40.44 -0.34
C LYS A 431 -19.28 39.05 -0.44
N LEU A 432 -18.48 38.03 -0.12
CA LEU A 432 -18.82 36.62 -0.24
C LEU A 432 -18.71 35.97 1.14
N LYS A 433 -19.84 35.58 1.72
CA LYS A 433 -19.82 34.77 2.96
C LYS A 433 -19.49 33.32 2.60
N LEU A 434 -18.56 32.71 3.31
CA LEU A 434 -18.24 31.28 3.17
C LEU A 434 -18.55 30.54 4.48
N HIS A 435 -18.73 29.22 4.39
CA HIS A 435 -18.95 28.39 5.57
C HIS A 435 -17.70 28.36 6.46
N SER A 436 -17.87 28.21 7.78
CA SER A 436 -16.79 28.23 8.78
C SER A 436 -15.72 27.14 8.57
N SER A 437 -16.11 26.04 7.93
CA SER A 437 -15.21 24.94 7.57
C SER A 437 -14.26 25.26 6.42
N CYS A 438 -14.51 26.30 5.63
CA CYS A 438 -13.70 26.66 4.47
C CYS A 438 -12.28 27.11 4.87
N SER A 439 -11.29 26.83 4.04
CA SER A 439 -9.94 27.37 4.21
C SER A 439 -9.84 28.79 3.65
N VAL A 440 -8.81 29.54 4.09
CA VAL A 440 -8.46 30.84 3.48
C VAL A 440 -8.21 30.65 1.98
N PHE A 441 -7.47 29.61 1.60
CA PHE A 441 -7.22 29.28 0.19
C PHE A 441 -8.50 29.08 -0.64
N GLN A 442 -9.53 28.44 -0.10
CA GLN A 442 -10.84 28.35 -0.76
C GLN A 442 -11.51 29.72 -0.89
N ALA A 443 -11.38 30.60 0.11
CA ALA A 443 -11.91 31.96 0.06
C ALA A 443 -11.24 32.80 -1.04
N GLU A 444 -9.91 32.74 -1.12
CA GLU A 444 -9.11 33.40 -2.16
C GLU A 444 -9.55 32.97 -3.57
N LEU A 445 -9.54 31.66 -3.83
CA LEU A 445 -9.95 31.12 -5.13
C LEU A 445 -11.41 31.47 -5.45
N LYS A 446 -12.29 31.44 -4.44
CA LYS A 446 -13.71 31.78 -4.63
C LYS A 446 -13.89 33.25 -4.96
N ALA A 447 -13.09 34.15 -4.38
CA ALA A 447 -13.10 35.57 -4.73
C ALA A 447 -12.70 35.79 -6.20
N ILE A 448 -11.64 35.12 -6.67
CA ILE A 448 -11.20 35.15 -8.07
C ILE A 448 -12.25 34.57 -9.01
N GLU A 449 -12.82 33.41 -8.68
CA GLU A 449 -13.89 32.80 -9.49
C GLU A 449 -15.09 33.75 -9.64
N GLN A 450 -15.52 34.41 -8.56
CA GLN A 450 -16.62 35.36 -8.61
C GLN A 450 -16.27 36.65 -9.38
N ALA A 451 -15.01 37.07 -9.38
CA ALA A 451 -14.54 38.14 -10.27
C ALA A 451 -14.66 37.74 -11.75
N CYS A 452 -14.27 36.51 -12.12
CA CYS A 452 -14.45 36.00 -13.49
C CYS A 452 -15.93 35.88 -13.88
N VAL A 453 -16.80 35.42 -12.98
CA VAL A 453 -18.26 35.37 -13.19
C VAL A 453 -18.81 36.78 -13.43
N TRP A 454 -18.38 37.76 -12.62
CA TRP A 454 -18.80 39.15 -12.80
C TRP A 454 -18.37 39.73 -14.15
N LEU A 455 -17.15 39.43 -14.61
CA LEU A 455 -16.67 39.84 -15.94
C LEU A 455 -17.52 39.25 -17.06
N ALA A 456 -17.85 37.95 -16.97
CA ALA A 456 -18.71 37.26 -17.92
C ALA A 456 -20.13 37.87 -17.94
N ASP A 457 -20.74 38.07 -16.77
CA ASP A 457 -22.08 38.68 -16.64
C ASP A 457 -22.13 40.10 -17.22
N LYS A 458 -21.05 40.88 -17.05
CA LYS A 458 -20.93 42.23 -17.57
C LYS A 458 -20.41 42.31 -19.00
N HIS A 459 -20.14 41.16 -19.63
CA HIS A 459 -19.62 41.07 -20.99
C HIS A 459 -18.33 41.90 -21.17
N ILE A 460 -17.44 41.85 -20.17
CA ILE A 460 -16.15 42.54 -20.17
C ILE A 460 -15.07 41.54 -20.56
N PRO A 461 -14.55 41.58 -21.81
CA PRO A 461 -13.61 40.58 -22.28
C PRO A 461 -12.18 40.78 -21.76
N ASN A 462 -11.80 42.01 -21.37
CA ASN A 462 -10.44 42.34 -20.96
C ASN A 462 -10.43 42.99 -19.57
N ALA A 463 -9.67 42.43 -18.64
CA ALA A 463 -9.51 42.96 -17.29
C ALA A 463 -8.20 42.51 -16.63
N ALA A 464 -7.80 43.19 -15.56
CA ALA A 464 -6.72 42.75 -14.68
C ALA A 464 -7.31 42.25 -13.35
N ILE A 465 -6.90 41.06 -12.90
CA ILE A 465 -7.21 40.55 -11.57
C ILE A 465 -5.94 40.57 -10.72
N LEU A 466 -6.02 41.29 -9.59
CA LEU A 466 -4.95 41.49 -8.63
C LEU A 466 -5.28 40.76 -7.33
N THR A 467 -4.34 39.95 -6.84
CA THR A 467 -4.51 39.19 -5.60
C THR A 467 -3.16 39.06 -4.90
N ASP A 468 -3.16 39.05 -3.57
CA ASP A 468 -1.96 38.71 -2.79
C ASP A 468 -1.80 37.21 -2.54
N SER A 469 -2.77 36.40 -2.98
CA SER A 469 -2.74 34.94 -2.93
C SER A 469 -1.84 34.35 -4.02
N LYS A 470 -0.52 34.36 -3.79
CA LYS A 470 0.46 33.71 -4.68
C LYS A 470 0.15 32.22 -4.90
N SER A 471 -0.31 31.53 -3.86
CA SER A 471 -0.72 30.12 -3.96
C SER A 471 -1.94 29.95 -4.85
N GLY A 472 -2.92 30.87 -4.80
CA GLY A 472 -4.08 30.86 -5.69
C GLY A 472 -3.66 31.01 -7.16
N LEU A 473 -2.77 31.95 -7.45
CA LEU A 473 -2.25 32.16 -8.80
C LEU A 473 -1.40 31.00 -9.32
N GLN A 474 -0.59 30.38 -8.47
CA GLN A 474 0.16 29.17 -8.83
C GLN A 474 -0.77 28.01 -9.19
N GLU A 475 -1.86 27.82 -8.44
CA GLU A 475 -2.84 26.77 -8.73
C GLU A 475 -3.62 27.07 -10.02
N ILE A 476 -4.01 28.33 -10.26
CA ILE A 476 -4.64 28.76 -11.52
C ILE A 476 -3.68 28.61 -12.71
N GLY A 477 -2.38 28.87 -12.50
CA GLY A 477 -1.35 28.68 -13.52
C GLY A 477 -1.12 27.22 -13.93
N ASN A 478 -1.58 26.25 -13.11
CA ASN A 478 -1.49 24.83 -13.40
C ASN A 478 -2.66 24.37 -14.30
N PRO A 479 -2.43 24.10 -15.61
CA PRO A 479 -3.50 23.64 -16.51
C PRO A 479 -4.11 22.30 -16.12
N ASN A 480 -3.40 21.50 -15.30
CA ASN A 480 -3.83 20.18 -14.86
C ASN A 480 -4.37 20.18 -13.42
N SER A 481 -4.67 21.36 -12.86
CA SER A 481 -5.32 21.45 -11.55
C SER A 481 -6.56 20.56 -11.49
N THR A 482 -6.76 19.95 -10.33
CA THR A 482 -7.95 19.16 -10.01
C THR A 482 -8.83 19.86 -8.98
N ASN A 483 -8.52 21.12 -8.63
CA ASN A 483 -9.37 21.89 -7.74
C ASN A 483 -10.64 22.35 -8.49
N GLN A 484 -11.81 22.20 -7.86
CA GLN A 484 -13.09 22.53 -8.47
C GLN A 484 -13.23 24.02 -8.82
N ILE A 485 -12.80 24.90 -7.91
CA ILE A 485 -12.90 26.35 -8.10
C ILE A 485 -11.99 26.78 -9.25
N VAL A 486 -10.78 26.23 -9.33
CA VAL A 486 -9.82 26.52 -10.42
C VAL A 486 -10.32 25.99 -11.74
N THR A 487 -10.92 24.79 -11.75
CA THR A 487 -11.54 24.22 -12.94
C THR A 487 -12.66 25.14 -13.46
N ASN A 488 -13.46 25.71 -12.56
CA ASN A 488 -14.48 26.69 -12.93
C ASN A 488 -13.86 28.00 -13.44
N ILE A 489 -12.79 28.50 -12.83
CA ILE A 489 -12.05 29.68 -13.33
C ILE A 489 -11.58 29.44 -14.77
N HIS A 490 -10.88 28.32 -15.03
CA HIS A 490 -10.44 27.98 -16.39
C HIS A 490 -11.60 27.91 -17.37
N ARG A 491 -12.72 27.30 -16.96
CA ARG A 491 -13.93 27.21 -17.79
C ARG A 491 -14.53 28.60 -18.07
N MET A 492 -14.54 29.51 -17.10
CA MET A 492 -15.01 30.88 -17.29
C MET A 492 -14.13 31.65 -18.26
N LEU A 493 -12.82 31.54 -18.12
CA LEU A 493 -11.87 32.18 -19.03
C LEU A 493 -12.04 31.68 -20.47
N ASP A 494 -12.21 30.37 -20.65
CA ASP A 494 -12.26 29.75 -21.97
C ASP A 494 -13.64 29.85 -22.64
N ASN A 495 -14.75 29.62 -21.92
CA ASN A 495 -16.10 29.66 -22.50
C ASN A 495 -16.59 31.09 -22.81
N HIS A 496 -16.12 32.09 -22.09
CA HIS A 496 -16.49 33.49 -22.30
C HIS A 496 -15.39 34.31 -23.00
N SER A 497 -14.32 33.65 -23.47
CA SER A 497 -13.19 34.29 -24.13
C SER A 497 -12.62 35.47 -23.33
N LEU A 498 -12.51 35.31 -22.00
CA LEU A 498 -11.98 36.36 -21.12
C LEU A 498 -10.45 36.37 -21.20
N SER A 499 -9.91 37.53 -21.57
CA SER A 499 -8.49 37.85 -21.50
C SER A 499 -8.21 38.56 -20.18
N VAL A 500 -7.85 37.77 -19.17
CA VAL A 500 -7.54 38.27 -17.83
C VAL A 500 -6.03 38.31 -17.62
N ASN A 501 -5.49 39.50 -17.31
CA ASN A 501 -4.14 39.62 -16.80
C ASN A 501 -4.12 39.36 -15.30
N PHE A 502 -3.50 38.28 -14.86
CA PHE A 502 -3.36 37.96 -13.44
C PHE A 502 -2.09 38.61 -12.87
N ILE A 503 -2.23 39.34 -11.78
CA ILE A 503 -1.13 40.07 -11.15
C ILE A 503 -1.10 39.70 -9.67
N TRP A 504 0.03 39.16 -9.23
CA TRP A 504 0.31 39.00 -7.82
C TRP A 504 0.72 40.35 -7.23
N VAL A 505 0.06 40.78 -6.17
CA VAL A 505 0.41 41.98 -5.41
C VAL A 505 0.91 41.61 -4.01
N LYS A 506 1.88 42.36 -3.50
CA LYS A 506 2.37 42.12 -2.14
C LYS A 506 1.37 42.63 -1.09
N ALA A 507 0.96 41.76 -0.18
CA ALA A 507 0.09 42.11 0.95
C ALA A 507 0.67 43.23 1.82
N HIS A 508 -0.20 44.09 2.36
CA HIS A 508 0.13 45.15 3.33
C HIS A 508 1.17 46.19 2.85
N THR A 509 1.18 46.53 1.56
CA THR A 509 2.11 47.50 0.97
C THR A 509 1.49 48.86 0.63
N GLY A 510 0.30 49.18 1.17
CA GLY A 510 -0.37 50.46 0.88
C GLY A 510 -1.12 50.50 -0.46
N ILE A 511 -1.30 49.35 -1.13
CA ILE A 511 -2.09 49.27 -2.37
C ILE A 511 -3.57 49.38 -2.01
N ALA A 512 -4.14 50.57 -2.23
CA ALA A 512 -5.51 50.91 -1.81
C ALA A 512 -6.57 49.89 -2.24
N GLY A 513 -6.45 49.33 -3.46
CA GLY A 513 -7.38 48.30 -3.94
C GLY A 513 -7.28 46.97 -3.19
N ASN A 514 -6.06 46.55 -2.82
CA ASN A 514 -5.85 45.33 -2.03
C ASN A 514 -6.37 45.50 -0.60
N GLU A 515 -6.12 46.65 0.01
CA GLU A 515 -6.64 46.98 1.35
C GLU A 515 -8.17 47.04 1.36
N ALA A 516 -8.78 47.59 0.31
CA ALA A 516 -10.23 47.59 0.15
C ALA A 516 -10.81 46.17 0.03
N ALA A 517 -10.11 45.27 -0.68
CA ALA A 517 -10.51 43.87 -0.80
C ALA A 517 -10.39 43.14 0.54
N ASP A 518 -9.30 43.32 1.29
CA ASP A 518 -9.10 42.75 2.64
C ASP A 518 -10.17 43.20 3.64
N LEU A 519 -10.45 44.51 3.68
CA LEU A 519 -11.53 45.05 4.52
C LEU A 519 -12.89 44.47 4.11
N ALA A 520 -13.15 44.32 2.81
CA ALA A 520 -14.40 43.74 2.32
C ALA A 520 -14.52 42.25 2.67
N ALA A 521 -13.44 41.47 2.58
CA ALA A 521 -13.40 40.05 2.93
C ALA A 521 -13.62 39.82 4.43
N LYS A 522 -12.99 40.65 5.29
CA LYS A 522 -13.23 40.65 6.75
C LYS A 522 -14.67 41.00 7.10
N ALA A 523 -15.25 41.99 6.42
CA ALA A 523 -16.66 42.34 6.59
C ALA A 523 -17.59 41.21 6.08
N ALA A 524 -17.22 40.50 5.02
CA ALA A 524 -17.96 39.35 4.52
C ALA A 524 -17.93 38.19 5.55
N ALA A 525 -16.78 37.92 6.15
CA ALA A 525 -16.62 36.88 7.16
C ALA A 525 -17.52 37.12 8.38
N THR A 526 -17.68 38.37 8.81
CA THR A 526 -18.52 38.72 9.97
C THR A 526 -20.00 38.92 9.64
N SER A 527 -20.38 38.91 8.36
CA SER A 527 -21.77 39.06 7.94
C SER A 527 -22.65 37.84 8.30
N HIS A 528 -23.96 38.11 8.43
CA HIS A 528 -25.02 37.11 8.66
C HIS A 528 -25.64 36.59 7.36
N ASN A 529 -25.00 36.84 6.21
CA ASN A 529 -25.48 36.37 4.92
C ASN A 529 -25.40 34.83 4.82
N VAL A 530 -26.20 34.25 3.93
CA VAL A 530 -26.10 32.81 3.63
C VAL A 530 -24.74 32.53 2.94
N PRO A 531 -23.98 31.51 3.39
CA PRO A 531 -22.73 31.16 2.74
C PRO A 531 -22.89 30.71 1.28
N ILE A 532 -22.08 31.27 0.37
CA ILE A 532 -22.07 30.89 -1.05
C ILE A 532 -21.29 29.60 -1.31
N LEU A 533 -20.39 29.22 -0.41
CA LEU A 533 -19.62 27.97 -0.47
C LEU A 533 -19.79 27.20 0.84
N ILE A 534 -20.43 26.03 0.72
CA ILE A 534 -20.73 25.10 1.82
C ILE A 534 -20.01 23.77 1.54
N LYS A 535 -18.68 23.84 1.49
CA LYS A 535 -17.80 22.68 1.34
C LYS A 535 -16.65 22.75 2.32
N PHE A 536 -16.19 21.61 2.82
CA PHE A 536 -15.03 21.55 3.73
C PHE A 536 -13.84 20.87 3.05
N PRO A 537 -12.60 21.36 3.26
CA PRO A 537 -11.41 20.69 2.78
C PRO A 537 -11.01 19.54 3.72
N ILE A 538 -10.34 18.50 3.20
CA ILE A 538 -9.89 17.37 4.03
C ILE A 538 -8.92 17.79 5.16
N SER A 539 -8.20 18.90 4.97
CA SER A 539 -7.33 19.48 5.98
C SER A 539 -8.08 19.95 7.22
N PHE A 540 -9.35 20.39 7.06
CA PHE A 540 -10.20 20.78 8.17
C PHE A 540 -10.53 19.57 9.07
N VAL A 541 -10.96 18.46 8.47
CA VAL A 541 -11.24 17.22 9.21
C VAL A 541 -9.97 16.65 9.84
N ARG A 542 -8.83 16.73 9.15
CA ARG A 542 -7.53 16.33 9.72
C ARG A 542 -7.19 17.13 10.98
N LYS A 543 -7.39 18.45 10.97
CA LYS A 543 -7.17 19.32 12.14
C LYS A 543 -8.03 18.89 13.32
N LEU A 544 -9.33 18.68 13.10
CA LEU A 544 -10.26 18.25 14.16
C LEU A 544 -9.91 16.86 14.70
N ALA A 545 -9.60 15.90 13.82
CA ALA A 545 -9.18 14.57 14.22
C ALA A 545 -7.89 14.56 15.04
N GLN A 546 -6.94 15.43 14.71
CA GLN A 546 -5.72 15.61 15.49
C GLN A 546 -5.99 16.23 16.87
N GLN A 547 -6.92 17.17 16.97
CA GLN A 547 -7.34 17.74 18.25
C GLN A 547 -8.01 16.70 19.14
N ASP A 548 -8.99 15.95 18.63
CA ASP A 548 -9.62 14.82 19.31
C ASP A 548 -8.57 13.80 19.79
N SER A 549 -7.65 13.43 18.90
CA SER A 549 -6.61 12.44 19.19
C SER A 549 -5.63 12.92 20.25
N LYS A 550 -5.34 14.22 20.29
CA LYS A 550 -4.50 14.83 21.33
C LYS A 550 -5.21 14.78 22.69
N VAL A 551 -6.49 15.14 22.75
CA VAL A 551 -7.29 15.08 23.98
C VAL A 551 -7.41 13.65 24.48
N ALA A 552 -7.76 12.71 23.60
CA ALA A 552 -7.85 11.29 23.93
C ALA A 552 -6.50 10.71 24.40
N SER A 553 -5.39 11.14 23.77
CA SER A 553 -4.05 10.73 24.17
C SER A 553 -3.69 11.22 25.57
N GLU A 554 -3.99 12.47 25.90
CA GLU A 554 -3.74 13.02 27.23
C GLU A 554 -4.57 12.26 28.27
N GLN A 555 -5.86 12.07 28.00
CA GLN A 555 -6.76 11.32 28.87
C GLN A 555 -6.24 9.88 29.11
N PHE A 556 -5.84 9.19 28.05
CA PHE A 556 -5.28 7.83 28.13
C PHE A 556 -4.06 7.77 29.05
N TYR A 557 -3.12 8.72 28.95
CA TYR A 557 -1.94 8.74 29.81
C TYR A 557 -2.26 9.12 31.25
N GLN A 558 -3.19 10.05 31.47
CA GLN A 558 -3.66 10.41 32.81
C GLN A 558 -4.34 9.23 33.53
N ASP A 559 -5.19 8.49 32.82
CA ASP A 559 -5.91 7.34 33.39
C ASP A 559 -4.96 6.19 33.73
N ASN A 560 -3.97 5.91 32.87
CA ASN A 560 -2.95 4.91 33.16
C ASN A 560 -2.04 5.32 34.34
N MET A 561 -1.72 6.60 34.50
CA MET A 561 -0.99 7.11 35.67
C MET A 561 -1.79 6.97 36.97
N LYS A 562 -3.11 7.22 36.92
CA LYS A 562 -4.01 7.02 38.07
C LYS A 562 -4.15 5.54 38.43
N ALA A 563 -4.29 4.66 37.43
CA ALA A 563 -4.36 3.22 37.64
C ALA A 563 -3.09 2.66 38.32
N HIS A 564 -1.90 3.16 37.93
CA HIS A 564 -0.64 2.83 38.61
C HIS A 564 -0.55 3.36 40.05
N LYS A 565 -1.12 4.53 40.36
CA LYS A 565 -1.17 5.02 41.73
C LYS A 565 -2.12 4.21 42.62
N CYS A 566 -3.28 3.82 42.10
CA CYS A 566 -4.23 2.96 42.83
C CYS A 566 -3.69 1.54 43.08
N SER A 567 -2.92 0.96 42.16
CA SER A 567 -2.32 -0.36 42.38
C SER A 567 -1.21 -0.32 43.44
N VAL A 568 -0.46 0.78 43.55
CA VAL A 568 0.59 0.99 44.56
C VAL A 568 0.01 1.35 45.94
N SER A 569 -1.16 2.01 46.01
CA SER A 569 -1.85 2.27 47.28
C SER A 569 -2.54 1.03 47.85
N ASN A 570 -3.05 0.14 46.98
CA ASN A 570 -3.66 -1.13 47.40
C ASN A 570 -2.63 -2.16 47.85
N SER A 571 -1.39 -2.10 47.37
CA SER A 571 -0.30 -2.96 47.87
C SER A 571 0.27 -2.48 49.22
N ARG A 572 0.18 -1.19 49.54
CA ARG A 572 0.55 -0.66 50.87
C ARG A 572 -0.49 -0.96 51.96
N THR A 573 -1.78 -0.90 51.64
CA THR A 573 -2.86 -1.20 52.59
C THR A 573 -3.04 -2.70 52.87
N ALA A 574 -2.57 -3.58 51.97
CA ALA A 574 -2.52 -5.03 52.21
C ALA A 574 -1.45 -5.44 53.25
N ASN A 575 -0.38 -4.63 53.43
CA ASN A 575 0.68 -4.91 54.40
C ASN A 575 0.40 -4.37 55.82
N GLU A 576 -0.67 -3.60 56.04
CA GLU A 576 -1.00 -3.03 57.36
C GLU A 576 -2.09 -3.81 58.12
N LYS A 577 -2.69 -4.86 57.54
CA LYS A 577 -3.71 -5.69 58.20
C LYS A 577 -3.23 -7.05 58.75
N HIS A 578 -1.92 -7.29 58.76
CA HIS A 578 -1.30 -8.46 59.42
C HIS A 578 -0.35 -8.04 60.53
N CYS A 579 -0.84 -7.31 61.54
CA CYS A 579 -0.14 -7.19 62.80
C CYS A 579 -1.11 -6.76 63.91
N GLN A 580 -1.97 -7.67 64.37
CA GLN A 580 -2.59 -7.58 65.69
C GLN A 580 -3.18 -8.96 66.05
N LEU A 581 -2.36 -9.78 66.70
CA LEU A 581 -2.82 -10.84 67.59
C LEU A 581 -3.39 -10.18 68.86
N PRO A 582 -4.44 -10.74 69.47
CA PRO A 582 -4.59 -10.71 70.92
C PRO A 582 -4.38 -12.11 71.49
N GLN A 583 -3.44 -12.18 72.43
CA GLN A 583 -3.29 -13.27 73.38
C GLN A 583 -4.52 -13.35 74.28
N LYS A 584 -5.12 -14.54 74.37
CA LYS A 584 -5.42 -15.24 75.63
C LYS A 584 -5.83 -16.69 75.34
#